data_AF-A0A661CIK4-F1
#
_entry.id   AF-A0A661CIK4-F1
#
_cell.length_a   1.000
_cell.length_b   1.000
_cell.length_c   1.000
_cell.angle_alpha   90.00
_cell.angle_beta   90.00
_cell.angle_gamma   90.00
#
_symmetry.space_group_name_H-M   'P 1'
#
loop_
_entity.id
_entity.type
_entity.pdbx_description
1 polymer ?
#
loop_
_entity_poly.entity_id
_entity_poly.type
_entity_poly.pdbx_seq_one_letter_code
_entity_poly.pdbx_strand_id
1 'polypeptide(L)'
;MKLRNQIMPHSSQQIVFNVDDLLTTLEPLIRRIIREELADFALENIVYLEPNTPLYNDMQDIKNRSTQGKVKLYSHEEVWDN
;
A
#
# COMPACT_ATOMS: atom_id res chain seq x y z
N MET A 1 -17.95 -64.54 18.98
CA MET A 1 -17.26 -63.84 17.87
C MET A 1 -17.18 -62.35 18.24
N LYS A 2 -16.04 -61.87 18.73
CA LYS A 2 -15.87 -60.46 19.18
C LYS A 2 -15.19 -59.66 18.07
N LEU A 3 -15.95 -58.79 17.41
CA LEU A 3 -15.42 -57.82 16.43
C LEU A 3 -14.69 -56.71 17.21
N ARG A 4 -13.37 -56.60 17.02
CA ARG A 4 -12.56 -55.51 17.56
C ARG A 4 -12.68 -54.33 16.60
N ASN A 5 -13.32 -53.25 17.03
CA ASN A 5 -13.23 -51.97 16.34
C ASN A 5 -11.80 -51.43 16.50
N GLN A 6 -10.99 -51.48 15.44
CA GLN A 6 -9.74 -50.73 15.35
C GLN A 6 -10.08 -49.26 15.13
N ILE A 7 -9.81 -48.44 16.14
CA ILE A 7 -9.80 -46.98 16.01
C ILE A 7 -8.50 -46.62 15.30
N MET A 8 -8.59 -46.19 14.03
CA MET A 8 -7.47 -45.59 13.31
C MET A 8 -7.18 -44.21 13.91
N PRO A 9 -5.93 -43.87 14.29
CA PRO A 9 -5.61 -42.50 14.66
C PRO A 9 -5.68 -41.61 13.41
N HIS A 10 -6.68 -40.72 13.36
CA HIS A 10 -6.63 -39.58 12.44
C HIS A 10 -5.50 -38.66 12.92
N SER A 11 -4.36 -38.69 12.25
CA SER A 11 -3.33 -37.68 12.44
C SER A 11 -3.89 -36.35 11.96
N SER A 12 -4.30 -35.51 12.90
CA SER A 12 -4.56 -34.09 12.65
C SER A 12 -3.24 -33.48 12.18
N GLN A 13 -3.09 -33.24 10.88
CA GLN A 13 -1.98 -32.46 10.36
C GLN A 13 -2.07 -31.05 10.95
N GLN A 14 -1.23 -30.76 11.93
CA GLN A 14 -0.98 -29.39 12.36
C GLN A 14 -0.26 -28.67 11.22
N ILE A 15 -0.99 -27.78 10.54
CA ILE A 15 -0.40 -26.87 9.58
C ILE A 15 0.38 -25.82 10.39
N VAL A 16 1.70 -25.97 10.43
CA VAL A 16 2.59 -24.96 11.00
C VAL A 16 2.74 -23.86 9.96
N PHE A 17 2.08 -22.72 10.18
CA PHE A 17 2.24 -21.54 9.34
C PHE A 17 3.45 -20.74 9.79
N ASN A 18 4.34 -20.43 8.86
CA ASN A 18 5.40 -19.46 9.06
C ASN A 18 4.82 -18.04 8.90
N VAL A 19 4.99 -17.21 9.93
CA VAL A 19 4.49 -15.83 9.95
C VAL A 19 5.20 -14.98 8.89
N ASP A 20 6.47 -15.23 8.62
CA ASP A 20 7.25 -14.47 7.65
C ASP A 20 6.74 -14.69 6.21
N ASP A 21 6.36 -15.92 5.87
CA ASP A 21 5.79 -16.26 4.56
C ASP A 21 4.40 -15.61 4.37
N LEU A 22 3.62 -15.54 5.46
CA LEU A 22 2.34 -14.86 5.46
C LEU A 22 2.51 -13.35 5.25
N LEU A 23 3.44 -12.71 5.98
CA LEU A 23 3.72 -11.28 5.82
C LEU A 23 4.22 -10.95 4.42
N THR A 24 5.14 -11.76 3.88
CA THR A 24 5.67 -11.61 2.51
C THR A 24 4.56 -11.70 1.46
N THR A 25 3.54 -12.52 1.71
CA THR A 25 2.39 -12.68 0.81
C THR A 25 1.37 -11.55 0.96
N LEU A 26 1.09 -11.12 2.20
CA LEU A 26 0.05 -10.14 2.49
C LEU A 26 0.51 -8.70 2.25
N GLU A 27 1.77 -8.36 2.48
CA GLU A 27 2.31 -7.01 2.26
C GLU A 27 1.99 -6.46 0.85
N PRO A 28 2.30 -7.17 -0.26
CA PRO A 28 1.99 -6.65 -1.59
C PRO A 28 0.49 -6.51 -1.83
N LEU A 29 -0.34 -7.41 -1.25
CA LEU A 29 -1.80 -7.35 -1.38
C LEU A 29 -2.36 -6.13 -0.64
N ILE A 30 -1.97 -5.92 0.61
CA ILE A 30 -2.37 -4.78 1.43
C ILE A 30 -1.89 -3.48 0.76
N ARG A 31 -0.64 -3.43 0.30
CA ARG A 31 -0.09 -2.27 -0.42
C ARG A 31 -0.89 -1.96 -1.68
N ARG A 32 -1.33 -2.98 -2.43
CA ARG A 32 -2.14 -2.79 -3.64
C ARG A 32 -3.50 -2.20 -3.28
N ILE A 33 -4.21 -2.81 -2.33
CA ILE A 33 -5.54 -2.35 -1.90
C ILE A 33 -5.46 -0.89 -1.42
N ILE A 34 -4.53 -0.57 -0.52
CA ILE A 34 -4.38 0.80 -0.02
C ILE A 34 -4.11 1.79 -1.17
N ARG A 35 -3.31 1.41 -2.17
CA ARG A 35 -3.06 2.28 -3.34
C ARG A 35 -4.31 2.49 -4.19
N GLU A 36 -5.11 1.45 -4.38
CA GLU A 36 -6.37 1.53 -5.12
C GLU A 36 -7.35 2.45 -4.40
N GLU A 37 -7.58 2.25 -3.11
CA GLU A 37 -8.49 3.08 -2.30
C GLU A 37 -8.04 4.56 -2.25
N LEU A 38 -6.73 4.79 -2.11
CA LEU A 38 -6.19 6.17 -2.13
C LEU A 38 -6.30 6.82 -3.51
N ALA A 39 -6.19 6.04 -4.60
CA ALA A 39 -6.38 6.56 -5.94
C ALA A 39 -7.83 6.96 -6.17
N ASP A 40 -8.78 6.12 -5.75
CA ASP A 40 -10.22 6.40 -5.86
C ASP A 40 -10.60 7.64 -5.03
N PHE A 41 -10.13 7.73 -3.79
CA PHE A 41 -10.32 8.92 -2.96
C PHE A 41 -9.74 10.19 -3.61
N ALA A 42 -8.55 10.09 -4.25
CA ALA A 42 -7.93 11.21 -4.91
C ALA A 42 -8.74 11.67 -6.14
N LEU A 43 -9.39 10.76 -6.87
CA LEU A 43 -10.24 11.10 -8.02
C LEU A 43 -11.45 11.95 -7.60
N GLU A 44 -12.05 11.66 -6.45
CA GLU A 44 -13.19 12.42 -5.92
C GLU A 44 -12.80 13.84 -5.48
N ASN A 45 -11.51 14.08 -5.22
CA ASN A 45 -10.99 15.34 -4.68
C ASN A 45 -10.09 16.10 -5.68
N ILE A 46 -10.24 15.85 -6.98
CA ILE A 46 -9.45 16.53 -8.02
C ILE A 46 -9.86 18.00 -8.10
N VAL A 47 -8.88 18.89 -7.92
CA VAL A 47 -9.00 20.31 -8.22
C VAL A 47 -8.40 20.57 -9.60
N TYR A 48 -9.20 21.11 -10.53
CA TYR A 48 -8.70 21.56 -11.82
C TYR A 48 -8.05 22.93 -11.68
N LEU A 49 -6.82 23.05 -12.17
CA LEU A 49 -6.10 24.32 -12.24
C LEU A 49 -6.14 24.86 -13.67
N GLU A 50 -6.57 26.10 -13.82
CA GLU A 50 -6.57 26.78 -15.11
C GLU A 50 -5.13 27.01 -15.60
N PRO A 51 -4.81 26.73 -16.89
CA PRO A 51 -3.44 26.83 -17.42
C PRO A 51 -2.80 28.21 -17.33
N ASN A 52 -3.60 29.27 -17.19
CA ASN A 52 -3.14 30.65 -17.08
C ASN A 52 -2.79 31.07 -15.63
N THR A 53 -2.85 30.15 -14.67
CA THR A 53 -2.51 30.44 -13.27
C THR A 53 -1.04 30.13 -12.97
N PRO A 54 -0.36 30.92 -12.12
CA PRO A 54 1.00 30.61 -11.68
C PRO A 54 1.12 29.22 -11.06
N LEU A 55 0.14 28.82 -10.25
CA LEU A 55 0.09 27.53 -9.58
C LEU A 55 0.06 26.35 -10.56
N TYR A 56 -0.57 26.50 -11.73
CA TYR A 56 -0.55 25.46 -12.77
C TYR A 56 0.88 25.13 -13.22
N ASN A 57 1.69 26.16 -13.47
CA ASN A 57 3.08 25.99 -13.89
C ASN A 57 3.92 25.33 -12.78
N ASP A 58 3.71 25.74 -11.53
CA ASP A 58 4.38 25.14 -10.37
C ASP A 58 4.03 23.64 -10.24
N MET A 59 2.76 23.29 -10.42
CA MET A 59 2.31 21.89 -10.38
C MET A 59 2.88 21.06 -11.54
N GLN A 60 3.02 21.64 -12.75
CA GLN A 60 3.68 20.97 -13.87
C GLN A 60 5.17 20.72 -13.59
N ASP A 61 5.86 21.71 -13.01
CA ASP A 61 7.26 21.55 -12.63
C ASP A 61 7.44 20.48 -11.54
N ILE A 62 6.57 20.47 -10.51
CA ILE A 62 6.56 19.42 -9.47
C ILE A 62 6.36 18.04 -10.11
N LYS A 63 5.38 17.92 -11.02
CA LYS A 63 5.11 16.67 -11.75
C LYS A 63 6.33 16.21 -12.54
N ASN A 64 6.99 17.12 -13.26
CA ASN A 64 8.20 16.82 -14.03
C ASN A 64 9.37 16.40 -13.13
N ARG A 65 9.54 17.02 -11.96
CA ARG A 65 10.54 16.59 -10.98
C ARG A 65 10.20 15.23 -10.38
N SER A 66 8.92 14.93 -10.17
CA SER A 66 8.47 13.66 -9.59
C SER A 66 8.80 12.49 -10.50
N THR A 67 8.59 12.61 -11.81
CA THR A 67 8.90 11.55 -12.77
C THR A 67 10.40 11.31 -12.91
N GLN A 68 11.23 12.31 -12.62
CA GLN A 68 12.69 12.21 -12.62
C GLN A 68 13.27 11.75 -11.27
N GLY A 69 12.44 11.50 -10.25
CA GLY A 69 12.91 11.17 -8.89
C GLY A 69 13.64 12.33 -8.19
N LYS A 70 13.39 13.58 -8.61
CA LYS A 70 14.06 14.79 -8.11
C LYS A 70 13.19 15.64 -7.18
N VAL A 71 12.04 15.13 -6.74
CA VAL A 71 11.20 15.85 -5.77
C VAL A 71 11.91 15.84 -4.42
N LYS A 72 12.21 17.03 -3.93
CA LYS A 72 12.68 17.24 -2.56
C LYS A 72 11.47 17.65 -1.73
N LEU A 73 11.14 16.81 -0.74
CA LEU A 73 10.12 17.13 0.26
C LEU A 73 10.81 17.81 1.42
N TYR A 74 10.16 18.84 1.95
CA TYR A 74 10.61 19.54 3.14
C TYR A 74 9.54 19.34 4.22
N SER A 75 9.97 19.10 5.45
CA SER A 75 9.10 19.11 6.61
C SER A 75 8.65 20.54 6.93
N HIS A 76 7.63 20.66 7.78
CA HIS A 76 7.17 21.95 8.27
C HIS A 76 8.28 22.67 9.05
N GLU A 77 8.97 21.95 9.93
CA GLU A 77 10.10 22.47 10.73
C GLU A 77 11.21 23.01 9.81
N GLU A 78 11.56 22.29 8.73
CA GLU A 78 12.63 22.67 7.80
C GLU A 78 12.42 24.01 7.09
N VAL A 79 11.19 24.51 7.02
CA VAL A 79 10.87 25.74 6.28
C VAL A 79 10.27 26.83 7.18
N TRP A 80 9.67 26.48 8.32
CA TRP A 80 9.00 27.44 9.21
C TRP A 80 9.71 27.72 10.55
N ASP A 81 10.63 26.87 11.02
CA ASP A 81 11.43 27.14 12.24
C ASP A 81 12.70 27.96 11.92
N ASN A 82 12.51 29.26 11.63
CA ASN A 82 13.60 30.25 11.62
C ASN A 82 13.81 30.87 13.01
#